data_AF-A0A371AYE6-F1
#
_entry.id   AF-A0A371AYE6-F1
#
_cell.length_a   1.000
_cell.length_b   1.000
_cell.length_c   1.000
_cell.angle_alpha   90.00
_cell.angle_beta   90.00
_cell.angle_gamma   90.00
#
_symmetry.space_group_name_H-M   'P 1'
#
loop_
_entity.id
_entity.type
_entity.pdbx_description
1 polymer ?
#
loop_
_entity_poly.entity_id
_entity_poly.type
_entity_poly.pdbx_seq_one_letter_code
_entity_poly.pdbx_strand_id
1 'polypeptide(L)'
;MKKFLLLTMICIGVMIGGCSQVKKGTISSSAKEETGSDIKISEDVNSQNTKYDFKYNPYVLSKEFLIKYGKEYFDFYKNFVDAYLNYESSCSCPKEEYSYEVDFLTNSNFLMFNADAYFDNEKSIYDEETKTIHWVYESNSKKEHDRKIKEFENQVATYMCCLQKGDNDFEKTIALYKEFNSRMKYNKNLDDESPYHALMEGTGKCTSFSGAYCHLLLQVGVDSLTNGGFSQKSGGHSWNIVHLDDKDYFMDTTYEVGSKGSAGKGLLYFGMSKEEREEIGGFSIYNSQYGDVNDLKIQDYLDSGNRYSIFRNCVNFELKRNRGCVVYYNKGNCEPKEFYYKK
;
A
#
# COMPACT_ATOMS: atom_id res chain seq x y z
N MET A 1 -16.82 -6.79 33.38
CA MET A 1 -17.93 -5.87 33.06
C MET A 1 -17.62 -4.44 33.49
N LYS A 2 -17.09 -3.62 32.56
CA LYS A 2 -17.25 -2.15 32.54
C LYS A 2 -17.19 -1.74 31.08
N LYS A 3 -18.35 -1.37 30.52
CA LYS A 3 -18.51 -0.90 29.14
C LYS A 3 -17.93 0.51 29.04
N PHE A 4 -17.02 0.77 28.10
CA PHE A 4 -16.71 2.14 27.69
C PHE A 4 -17.75 2.62 26.68
N LEU A 5 -18.35 3.76 26.99
CA LEU A 5 -19.39 4.44 26.23
C LEU A 5 -18.75 5.11 25.00
N LEU A 6 -19.10 4.66 23.79
CA LEU A 6 -18.75 5.38 22.57
C LEU A 6 -19.78 6.52 22.39
N LEU A 7 -19.30 7.76 22.38
CA LEU A 7 -20.13 8.95 22.17
C LEU A 7 -20.54 9.01 20.69
N THR A 8 -21.81 8.71 20.39
CA THR A 8 -22.40 8.87 19.06
C THR A 8 -22.78 10.34 18.84
N MET A 9 -22.03 11.04 17.99
CA MET A 9 -22.40 12.37 17.49
C MET A 9 -23.23 12.23 16.20
N ILE A 10 -24.50 12.60 16.31
CA ILE A 10 -25.49 12.65 15.23
C ILE A 10 -25.20 13.87 14.37
N CYS A 11 -24.74 13.68 13.12
CA CYS A 11 -24.69 14.75 12.13
C CYS A 11 -25.95 14.71 11.25
N ILE A 12 -26.79 15.73 11.40
CA ILE A 12 -27.96 16.02 10.56
C ILE A 12 -27.46 16.51 9.20
N GLY A 13 -27.69 15.72 8.15
CA GLY A 13 -27.44 16.11 6.76
C GLY A 13 -28.69 16.70 6.11
N VAL A 14 -28.63 17.96 5.73
CA VAL A 14 -29.64 18.66 4.93
C VAL A 14 -29.63 18.13 3.50
N MET A 15 -30.75 17.56 3.06
CA MET A 15 -31.00 17.13 1.69
C MET A 15 -31.41 18.33 0.82
N ILE A 16 -30.65 18.62 -0.24
CA ILE A 16 -31.15 19.35 -1.40
C ILE A 16 -30.90 18.45 -2.62
N GLY A 17 -31.92 17.66 -2.97
CA GLY A 17 -31.96 16.85 -4.18
C GLY A 17 -32.63 17.61 -5.32
N GLY A 18 -31.82 18.09 -6.28
CA GLY A 18 -32.29 18.53 -7.59
C GLY A 18 -32.36 17.35 -8.54
N CYS A 19 -33.57 16.99 -8.96
CA CYS A 19 -33.86 15.90 -9.88
C CYS A 19 -33.70 16.35 -11.33
N SER A 20 -32.98 15.60 -12.17
CA SER A 20 -33.28 15.57 -13.61
C SER A 20 -32.87 14.23 -14.23
N GLN A 21 -33.87 13.58 -14.81
CA GLN A 21 -33.78 12.31 -15.51
C GLN A 21 -33.31 12.53 -16.95
N VAL A 22 -32.44 11.65 -17.45
CA VAL A 22 -32.20 11.51 -18.90
C VAL A 22 -32.58 10.10 -19.33
N LYS A 23 -33.44 10.07 -20.34
CA LYS A 23 -34.11 8.91 -20.94
C LYS A 23 -33.12 8.04 -21.72
N LYS A 24 -33.36 6.72 -21.65
CA LYS A 24 -32.84 5.70 -22.57
C LYS A 24 -33.41 5.94 -23.98
N GLY A 25 -32.56 5.78 -25.00
CA GLY A 25 -32.93 5.79 -26.42
C GLY A 25 -31.99 4.91 -27.24
N THR A 26 -32.42 3.67 -27.41
CA THR A 26 -32.33 2.75 -28.57
C THR A 26 -31.11 2.71 -29.50
N ILE A 27 -30.61 1.47 -29.63
CA ILE A 27 -29.67 0.90 -30.60
C ILE A 27 -30.20 1.01 -32.03
N SER A 28 -29.34 1.37 -32.98
CA SER A 28 -29.56 1.12 -34.41
C SER A 28 -28.28 0.56 -35.03
N SER A 29 -28.42 -0.64 -35.58
CA SER A 29 -27.44 -1.40 -36.33
C SER A 29 -27.37 -0.93 -37.79
N SER A 30 -26.16 -0.79 -38.33
CA SER A 30 -25.93 -0.97 -39.76
C SER A 30 -24.52 -1.51 -40.00
N ALA A 31 -24.46 -2.79 -40.35
CA ALA A 31 -23.29 -3.44 -40.90
C ALA A 31 -23.18 -3.08 -42.39
N LYS A 32 -21.95 -2.81 -42.85
CA LYS A 32 -21.54 -2.95 -44.24
C LYS A 32 -20.15 -3.59 -44.25
N GLU A 33 -20.09 -4.76 -44.88
CA GLU A 33 -18.88 -5.42 -45.34
C GLU A 33 -18.28 -4.63 -46.50
N GLU A 34 -16.95 -4.49 -46.53
CA GLU A 34 -16.19 -4.33 -47.77
C GLU A 34 -14.77 -4.91 -47.57
N THR A 35 -14.58 -6.07 -48.20
CA THR A 35 -13.42 -6.59 -48.93
C THR A 35 -11.99 -6.22 -48.54
N GLY A 36 -11.18 -7.27 -48.41
CA GLY A 36 -9.78 -7.26 -48.02
C GLY A 36 -8.81 -6.66 -49.02
N SER A 37 -7.67 -6.25 -48.46
CA SER A 37 -6.41 -6.13 -49.17
C SER A 37 -5.29 -6.57 -48.23
N ASP A 38 -4.40 -7.41 -48.77
CA ASP A 38 -3.30 -8.08 -48.08
C ASP A 38 -2.36 -7.08 -47.38
N ILE A 39 -2.30 -7.16 -46.05
CA ILE A 39 -1.19 -6.59 -45.29
C ILE A 39 -0.39 -7.76 -44.71
N LYS A 40 0.79 -7.95 -45.29
CA LYS A 40 1.84 -8.85 -44.80
C LYS A 40 2.03 -8.65 -43.29
N ILE A 41 1.69 -9.67 -42.52
CA ILE A 41 2.06 -9.79 -41.11
C ILE A 41 3.57 -9.99 -41.10
N SER A 42 4.32 -8.93 -40.75
CA SER A 42 5.71 -9.08 -40.35
C SER A 42 5.73 -9.64 -38.92
N GLU A 43 5.71 -10.96 -38.83
CA GLU A 43 6.15 -11.68 -37.63
C GLU A 43 7.65 -11.48 -37.48
N ASP A 44 8.07 -10.43 -36.77
CA ASP A 44 9.37 -10.42 -36.13
C ASP A 44 9.42 -9.35 -35.02
N VAL A 45 8.93 -9.72 -33.83
CA VAL A 45 9.40 -9.12 -32.58
C VAL A 45 9.62 -10.26 -31.58
N ASN A 46 10.87 -10.69 -31.54
CA ASN A 46 11.57 -11.32 -30.43
C ASN A 46 10.80 -11.20 -29.09
N SER A 47 10.04 -12.23 -28.74
CA SER A 47 9.37 -12.38 -27.44
C SER A 47 10.42 -12.64 -26.37
N GLN A 48 11.16 -11.61 -25.98
CA GLN A 48 11.93 -11.65 -24.75
C GLN A 48 10.93 -11.62 -23.59
N ASN A 49 11.02 -12.60 -22.70
CA ASN A 49 10.18 -12.69 -21.51
C ASN A 49 10.43 -11.45 -20.62
N THR A 50 9.60 -10.43 -20.76
CA THR A 50 9.64 -9.17 -20.00
C THR A 50 8.98 -9.30 -18.63
N LYS A 51 8.44 -10.48 -18.29
CA LYS A 51 7.72 -10.71 -17.03
C LYS A 51 8.66 -10.58 -15.84
N TYR A 52 8.23 -9.84 -14.82
CA TYR A 52 8.91 -9.76 -13.54
C TYR A 52 8.91 -11.13 -12.83
N ASP A 53 10.07 -11.59 -12.37
CA ASP A 53 10.24 -12.85 -11.65
C ASP A 53 9.98 -12.63 -10.15
N PHE A 54 8.70 -12.54 -9.78
CA PHE A 54 8.31 -12.33 -8.40
C PHE A 54 8.42 -13.61 -7.58
N LYS A 55 9.05 -13.50 -6.41
CA LYS A 55 9.00 -14.48 -5.33
C LYS A 55 8.63 -13.76 -4.05
N TYR A 56 7.60 -14.24 -3.37
CA TYR A 56 7.19 -13.68 -2.09
C TYR A 56 8.33 -13.84 -1.07
N ASN A 57 8.62 -12.77 -0.34
CA ASN A 57 9.63 -12.75 0.71
C ASN A 57 8.94 -12.49 2.06
N PRO A 58 8.85 -13.47 2.97
CA PRO A 58 8.20 -13.28 4.26
C PRO A 58 9.04 -12.44 5.24
N TYR A 59 10.31 -12.16 4.92
CA TYR A 59 11.25 -11.47 5.81
C TYR A 59 11.48 -10.00 5.45
N VAL A 60 10.54 -9.38 4.73
CA VAL A 60 10.69 -7.97 4.35
C VAL A 60 10.62 -7.06 5.58
N LEU A 61 11.51 -6.07 5.63
CA LEU A 61 11.51 -5.03 6.65
C LEU A 61 11.89 -3.68 6.03
N SER A 62 11.22 -2.60 6.42
CA SER A 62 11.68 -1.24 6.15
C SER A 62 13.07 -1.02 6.74
N LYS A 63 13.94 -0.29 6.03
CA LYS A 63 15.32 -0.05 6.49
C LYS A 63 15.38 0.63 7.85
N GLU A 64 14.44 1.50 8.14
CA GLU A 64 14.37 2.24 9.41
C GLU A 64 14.21 1.32 10.63
N PHE A 65 13.49 0.20 10.49
CA PHE A 65 13.41 -0.79 11.55
C PHE A 65 14.74 -1.54 11.74
N LEU A 66 15.46 -1.83 10.66
CA LEU A 66 16.79 -2.45 10.74
C LEU A 66 17.79 -1.52 11.43
N ILE A 67 17.74 -0.22 11.14
CA ILE A 67 18.60 0.80 11.76
C ILE A 67 18.27 0.93 13.25
N LYS A 68 16.98 1.03 13.59
CA LYS A 68 16.54 1.25 14.96
C LYS A 68 16.83 0.06 15.88
N TYR A 69 16.40 -1.13 15.50
CA TYR A 69 16.42 -2.28 16.42
C TYR A 69 17.66 -3.16 16.28
N GLY A 70 18.41 -2.99 15.19
CA GLY A 70 19.65 -3.71 14.95
C GLY A 70 19.46 -5.22 14.77
N LYS A 71 20.57 -5.95 14.89
CA LYS A 71 20.63 -7.38 14.53
C LYS A 71 19.82 -8.28 15.47
N GLU A 72 19.83 -8.01 16.78
CA GLU A 72 19.16 -8.87 17.78
C GLU A 72 17.65 -8.96 17.52
N TYR A 73 17.02 -7.82 17.24
CA TYR A 73 15.61 -7.79 16.86
C TYR A 73 15.35 -8.47 15.53
N PHE A 74 16.24 -8.31 14.55
CA PHE A 74 16.08 -8.96 13.26
C PHE A 74 16.15 -10.49 13.36
N ASP A 75 17.04 -11.01 14.20
CA ASP A 75 17.12 -12.45 14.48
C ASP A 75 15.83 -12.93 15.16
N PHE A 76 15.27 -12.15 16.11
CA PHE A 76 13.97 -12.41 16.71
C PHE A 76 12.82 -12.39 15.70
N TYR A 77 12.73 -11.36 14.86
CA TYR A 77 11.68 -11.23 13.83
C TYR A 77 11.71 -12.41 12.86
N LYS A 78 12.90 -12.84 12.43
CA LYS A 78 13.03 -14.05 11.61
C LYS A 78 12.54 -15.30 12.32
N ASN A 79 12.90 -15.48 13.58
CA ASN A 79 12.42 -16.61 14.39
C ASN A 79 10.90 -16.61 14.51
N PHE A 80 10.28 -15.44 14.72
CA PHE A 80 8.84 -15.27 14.72
C PHE A 80 8.19 -15.67 13.38
N VAL A 81 8.73 -15.16 12.27
CA VAL A 81 8.26 -15.52 10.92
C VAL A 81 8.39 -17.03 10.67
N ASP A 82 9.54 -17.62 11.00
CA ASP A 82 9.80 -19.05 10.81
C ASP A 82 8.86 -19.91 11.67
N ALA A 83 8.66 -19.54 12.94
CA ALA A 83 7.72 -20.21 13.85
C ALA A 83 6.28 -20.14 13.30
N TYR A 84 5.85 -18.97 12.83
CA TYR A 84 4.53 -18.80 12.21
C TYR A 84 4.38 -19.72 10.97
N LEU A 85 5.34 -19.71 10.05
CA LEU A 85 5.31 -20.54 8.82
C LEU A 85 5.34 -22.06 9.12
N ASN A 86 5.92 -22.44 10.25
CA ASN A 86 5.96 -23.82 10.74
C ASN A 86 4.72 -24.22 11.55
N TYR A 87 3.73 -23.34 11.69
CA TYR A 87 2.50 -23.56 12.46
C TYR A 87 2.75 -23.75 13.98
N GLU A 88 3.81 -23.11 14.49
CA GLU A 88 4.06 -23.01 15.93
C GLU A 88 3.21 -21.85 16.50
N SER A 89 2.78 -21.94 17.77
CA SER A 89 1.94 -20.90 18.39
C SER A 89 2.71 -19.93 19.29
N SER A 90 4.05 -20.03 19.28
CA SER A 90 4.93 -19.25 20.14
C SER A 90 6.37 -19.30 19.68
N CYS A 91 7.15 -18.28 20.01
CA CYS A 91 8.61 -18.30 19.84
C CYS A 91 9.30 -17.52 20.97
N SER A 92 10.61 -17.74 21.13
CA SER A 92 11.41 -16.96 22.09
C SER A 92 11.45 -15.48 21.69
N CYS A 93 11.31 -14.61 22.68
CA CYS A 93 11.36 -13.17 22.57
C CYS A 93 12.31 -12.64 23.66
N PRO A 94 13.49 -12.11 23.30
CA PRO A 94 14.52 -11.78 24.29
C PRO A 94 14.16 -10.56 25.16
N LYS A 95 13.23 -9.71 24.70
CA LYS A 95 12.81 -8.49 25.40
C LYS A 95 11.32 -8.24 25.19
N GLU A 96 10.61 -7.84 26.24
CA GLU A 96 9.19 -7.46 26.18
C GLU A 96 8.94 -6.38 25.12
N GLU A 97 9.82 -5.39 24.97
CA GLU A 97 9.66 -4.34 23.94
C GLU A 97 9.45 -4.91 22.53
N TYR A 98 10.10 -6.03 22.20
CA TYR A 98 10.00 -6.63 20.87
C TYR A 98 8.64 -7.25 20.57
N SER A 99 7.89 -7.65 21.60
CA SER A 99 6.53 -8.18 21.41
C SER A 99 5.56 -7.11 20.92
N TYR A 100 5.69 -5.88 21.43
CA TYR A 100 4.86 -4.78 20.98
C TYR A 100 5.21 -4.38 19.54
N GLU A 101 6.51 -4.33 19.23
CA GLU A 101 6.94 -3.93 17.89
C GLU A 101 6.55 -4.95 16.82
N VAL A 102 6.63 -6.26 17.12
CA VAL A 102 6.26 -7.30 16.14
C VAL A 102 4.78 -7.27 15.79
N ASP A 103 3.89 -6.93 16.75
CA ASP A 103 2.46 -6.74 16.49
C ASP A 103 2.23 -5.61 15.46
N PHE A 104 2.91 -4.46 15.63
CA PHE A 104 2.84 -3.37 14.67
C PHE A 104 3.37 -3.76 13.28
N LEU A 105 4.45 -4.55 13.21
CA LEU A 105 5.00 -5.00 11.93
C LEU A 105 4.03 -5.88 11.14
N THR A 106 3.05 -6.53 11.78
CA THR A 106 2.01 -7.29 11.05
C THR A 106 1.13 -6.39 10.18
N ASN A 107 1.08 -5.07 10.45
CA ASN A 107 0.32 -4.11 9.66
C ASN A 107 1.08 -3.55 8.43
N SER A 108 2.35 -3.88 8.22
CA SER A 108 3.09 -3.28 7.09
C SER A 108 4.18 -4.17 6.50
N ASN A 109 4.85 -4.97 7.33
CA ASN A 109 5.99 -5.78 6.93
C ASN A 109 5.56 -7.25 6.79
N PHE A 110 4.78 -7.77 7.73
CA PHE A 110 4.37 -9.18 7.79
C PHE A 110 2.86 -9.38 7.79
N LEU A 111 2.19 -8.87 6.76
CA LEU A 111 0.73 -8.94 6.57
C LEU A 111 0.21 -10.38 6.50
N MET A 112 1.08 -11.31 6.09
CA MET A 112 0.77 -12.74 6.04
C MET A 112 0.29 -13.28 7.39
N PHE A 113 0.75 -12.71 8.51
CA PHE A 113 0.29 -13.12 9.84
C PHE A 113 -1.24 -13.10 9.96
N ASN A 114 -1.88 -12.02 9.48
CA ASN A 114 -3.33 -11.84 9.53
C ASN A 114 -4.11 -12.78 8.58
N ALA A 115 -3.43 -13.59 7.76
CA ALA A 115 -4.09 -14.61 6.96
C ALA A 115 -4.71 -15.72 7.81
N ASP A 116 -4.12 -15.99 8.99
CA ASP A 116 -4.52 -17.14 9.80
C ASP A 116 -4.25 -17.01 11.31
N ALA A 117 -3.60 -15.94 11.77
CA ALA A 117 -3.27 -15.77 13.17
C ALA A 117 -3.56 -14.35 13.66
N TYR A 118 -3.73 -14.25 14.98
CA TYR A 118 -3.88 -12.99 15.70
C TYR A 118 -3.24 -13.08 17.08
N PHE A 119 -2.84 -11.93 17.61
CA PHE A 119 -2.45 -11.80 19.02
C PHE A 119 -3.70 -11.64 19.89
N ASP A 120 -3.85 -12.50 20.89
CA ASP A 120 -4.97 -12.43 21.83
C ASP A 120 -4.67 -11.39 22.90
N ASN A 121 -5.12 -10.15 22.69
CA ASN A 121 -4.86 -9.03 23.59
C ASN A 121 -5.48 -9.16 24.99
N GLU A 122 -6.41 -10.12 25.21
CA GLU A 122 -6.88 -10.44 26.55
C GLU A 122 -5.86 -11.28 27.34
N LYS A 123 -4.94 -11.92 26.62
CA LYS A 123 -3.76 -12.59 27.16
C LYS A 123 -2.56 -11.67 26.97
N SER A 124 -1.61 -11.70 27.91
CA SER A 124 -0.33 -11.01 27.66
C SER A 124 0.31 -11.64 26.42
N ILE A 125 0.66 -10.83 25.42
CA ILE A 125 1.35 -11.30 24.21
C ILE A 125 2.69 -11.93 24.62
N TYR A 126 3.35 -11.34 25.61
CA TYR A 126 4.65 -11.73 26.11
C TYR A 126 4.56 -12.36 27.50
N ASP A 127 5.24 -13.50 27.67
CA ASP A 127 5.39 -14.22 28.93
C ASP A 127 6.79 -13.94 29.50
N GLU A 128 6.85 -13.23 30.63
CA GLU A 128 8.12 -12.81 31.26
C GLU A 128 8.88 -13.98 31.93
N GLU A 129 8.19 -15.04 32.37
CA GLU A 129 8.83 -16.19 33.01
C GLU A 129 9.60 -17.03 32.00
N THR A 130 9.00 -17.22 30.82
CA THR A 130 9.54 -18.06 29.75
C THR A 130 10.23 -17.27 28.65
N LYS A 131 10.07 -15.94 28.62
CA LYS A 131 10.59 -15.02 27.60
C LYS A 131 10.15 -15.43 26.19
N THR A 132 8.85 -15.63 26.04
CA THR A 132 8.22 -16.03 24.77
C THR A 132 7.08 -15.10 24.41
N ILE A 133 6.78 -15.03 23.11
CA ILE A 133 5.53 -14.46 22.62
C ILE A 133 4.59 -15.58 22.16
N HIS A 134 3.28 -15.36 22.26
CA HIS A 134 2.24 -16.33 21.92
C HIS A 134 1.18 -15.72 21.00
N TRP A 135 0.64 -16.53 20.09
CA TRP A 135 -0.48 -16.16 19.21
C TRP A 135 -1.47 -17.30 19.05
N VAL A 136 -2.62 -16.98 18.47
CA VAL A 136 -3.71 -17.94 18.23
C VAL A 136 -3.95 -18.07 16.73
N TYR A 137 -4.14 -19.30 16.27
CA TYR A 137 -4.56 -19.59 14.91
C TYR A 137 -6.08 -19.63 14.79
N GLU A 138 -6.59 -19.10 13.67
CA GLU A 138 -7.98 -19.32 13.27
C GLU A 138 -8.19 -20.72 12.70
N SER A 139 -7.21 -21.24 11.97
CA SER A 139 -7.23 -22.60 11.47
C SER A 139 -7.01 -23.62 12.59
N ASN A 140 -7.40 -24.85 12.32
CA ASN A 140 -7.23 -25.98 13.25
C ASN A 140 -6.16 -26.99 12.80
N SER A 141 -5.45 -26.68 11.71
CA SER A 141 -4.42 -27.57 11.17
C SER A 141 -3.40 -26.83 10.31
N LYS A 142 -2.14 -27.31 10.33
CA LYS A 142 -1.08 -26.80 9.46
C LYS A 142 -1.45 -26.84 7.97
N LYS A 143 -2.26 -27.80 7.54
CA LYS A 143 -2.71 -27.90 6.14
C LYS A 143 -3.58 -26.71 5.74
N GLU A 144 -4.48 -26.27 6.60
CA GLU A 144 -5.34 -25.12 6.33
C GLU A 144 -4.55 -23.80 6.39
N HIS A 145 -3.64 -23.70 7.36
CA HIS A 145 -2.67 -22.61 7.45
C HIS A 145 -1.85 -22.46 6.17
N ASP A 146 -1.23 -23.54 5.68
CA ASP A 146 -0.42 -23.52 4.45
C ASP A 146 -1.26 -23.11 3.23
N ARG A 147 -2.55 -23.48 3.20
CA ARG A 147 -3.48 -23.04 2.15
C ARG A 147 -3.74 -21.52 2.22
N LYS A 148 -4.06 -20.99 3.40
CA LYS A 148 -4.34 -19.56 3.61
C LYS A 148 -3.11 -18.69 3.28
N ILE A 149 -1.92 -19.11 3.71
CA ILE A 149 -0.65 -18.49 3.33
C ILE A 149 -0.49 -18.48 1.81
N LYS A 150 -0.76 -19.61 1.15
CA LYS A 150 -0.60 -19.69 -0.31
C LYS A 150 -1.58 -18.77 -1.05
N GLU A 151 -2.80 -18.64 -0.54
CA GLU A 151 -3.79 -17.69 -1.07
C GLU A 151 -3.31 -16.25 -0.95
N PHE A 152 -2.75 -15.87 0.19
CA PHE A 152 -2.16 -14.55 0.38
C PHE A 152 -0.98 -14.30 -0.56
N GLU A 153 -0.03 -15.24 -0.68
CA GLU A 153 1.10 -15.14 -1.61
C GLU A 153 0.62 -14.93 -3.06
N ASN A 154 -0.38 -15.72 -3.48
CA ASN A 154 -0.95 -15.64 -4.81
C ASN A 154 -1.62 -14.28 -5.03
N GLN A 155 -2.33 -13.76 -4.02
CA GLN A 155 -2.96 -12.45 -4.10
C GLN A 155 -1.92 -11.34 -4.25
N VAL A 156 -0.86 -11.35 -3.45
CA VAL A 156 0.26 -10.41 -3.58
C VAL A 156 0.88 -10.50 -4.98
N ALA A 157 1.08 -11.71 -5.50
CA ALA A 157 1.60 -11.92 -6.86
C ALA A 157 0.71 -11.29 -7.95
N THR A 158 -0.60 -11.17 -7.74
CA THR A 158 -1.49 -10.49 -8.70
C THR A 158 -1.18 -9.00 -8.85
N TYR A 159 -0.79 -8.32 -7.76
CA TYR A 159 -0.37 -6.91 -7.79
C TYR A 159 0.99 -6.75 -8.50
N MET A 160 1.86 -7.77 -8.42
CA MET A 160 3.18 -7.74 -9.07
C MET A 160 3.12 -7.89 -10.60
N CYS A 161 1.96 -8.27 -11.16
CA CYS A 161 1.78 -8.42 -12.62
C CYS A 161 1.96 -7.12 -13.41
N CYS A 162 1.89 -5.95 -12.76
CA CYS A 162 2.14 -4.66 -13.40
C CYS A 162 3.64 -4.37 -13.65
N LEU A 163 4.54 -5.21 -13.10
CA LEU A 163 5.98 -5.04 -13.13
C LEU A 163 6.64 -5.78 -14.29
N GLN A 164 7.78 -5.26 -14.72
CA GLN A 164 8.61 -5.87 -15.76
C GLN A 164 10.02 -6.15 -15.26
N LYS A 165 10.67 -7.16 -15.84
CA LYS A 165 12.08 -7.45 -15.57
C LYS A 165 12.93 -6.21 -15.93
N GLY A 166 13.73 -5.75 -14.98
CA GLY A 166 14.60 -4.58 -15.16
C GLY A 166 13.96 -3.25 -14.73
N ASP A 167 12.73 -3.26 -14.20
CA ASP A 167 12.14 -2.07 -13.58
C ASP A 167 13.04 -1.57 -12.44
N ASN A 168 13.38 -0.28 -12.49
CA ASN A 168 14.03 0.42 -11.39
C ASN A 168 13.02 0.78 -10.28
N ASP A 169 13.51 1.31 -9.16
CA ASP A 169 12.66 1.56 -7.99
C ASP A 169 11.55 2.60 -8.26
N PHE A 170 11.81 3.61 -9.09
CA PHE A 170 10.76 4.52 -9.54
C PHE A 170 9.69 3.80 -10.39
N GLU A 171 10.12 2.99 -11.38
CA GLU A 171 9.22 2.22 -12.25
C GLU A 171 8.36 1.24 -11.44
N LYS A 172 8.95 0.52 -10.47
CA LYS A 172 8.22 -0.36 -9.55
C LYS A 172 7.19 0.43 -8.73
N THR A 173 7.61 1.53 -8.13
CA THR A 173 6.75 2.35 -7.24
C THR A 173 5.55 2.89 -7.99
N ILE A 174 5.76 3.54 -9.13
CA ILE A 174 4.67 4.16 -9.88
C ILE A 174 3.71 3.13 -10.50
N ALA A 175 4.23 1.97 -10.93
CA ALA A 175 3.41 0.88 -11.45
C ALA A 175 2.53 0.26 -10.35
N LEU A 176 3.11 -0.04 -9.17
CA LEU A 176 2.37 -0.56 -8.02
C LEU A 176 1.38 0.47 -7.48
N TYR A 177 1.73 1.77 -7.46
CA TYR A 177 0.82 2.83 -7.03
C TYR A 177 -0.48 2.82 -7.85
N LYS A 178 -0.36 2.76 -9.19
CA LYS A 178 -1.52 2.68 -10.08
C LYS A 178 -2.28 1.37 -9.94
N GLU A 179 -1.57 0.25 -9.91
CA GLU A 179 -2.17 -1.07 -9.79
C GLU A 179 -3.00 -1.18 -8.51
N PHE A 180 -2.39 -0.81 -7.37
CA PHE A 180 -3.03 -0.77 -6.06
C PHE A 180 -4.25 0.14 -6.07
N ASN A 181 -4.09 1.43 -6.41
CA ASN A 181 -5.19 2.40 -6.35
C ASN A 181 -6.35 2.06 -7.29
N SER A 182 -6.08 1.40 -8.43
CA SER A 182 -7.13 0.98 -9.36
C SER A 182 -8.04 -0.14 -8.84
N ARG A 183 -7.59 -0.87 -7.82
CA ARG A 183 -8.31 -2.01 -7.19
C ARG A 183 -8.98 -1.64 -5.88
N MET A 184 -8.62 -0.49 -5.30
CA MET A 184 -9.07 -0.10 -3.97
C MET A 184 -10.36 0.70 -3.98
N LYS A 185 -11.21 0.44 -2.97
CA LYS A 185 -12.37 1.24 -2.63
C LYS A 185 -12.33 1.66 -1.17
N TYR A 186 -12.47 2.97 -0.92
CA TYR A 186 -12.50 3.47 0.45
C TYR A 186 -13.80 3.04 1.15
N ASN A 187 -13.69 2.42 2.31
CA ASN A 187 -14.81 2.11 3.20
C ASN A 187 -14.41 2.32 4.67
N LYS A 188 -15.19 3.14 5.37
CA LYS A 188 -14.99 3.48 6.79
C LYS A 188 -15.79 2.58 7.76
N ASN A 189 -16.67 1.73 7.24
CA ASN A 189 -17.53 0.84 8.01
C ASN A 189 -17.16 -0.60 7.64
N LEU A 190 -16.03 -1.08 8.14
CA LEU A 190 -15.55 -2.45 7.96
C LEU A 190 -15.35 -3.09 9.32
N ASP A 191 -15.64 -4.39 9.41
CA ASP A 191 -15.34 -5.17 10.61
C ASP A 191 -13.85 -5.49 10.69
N ASP A 192 -13.23 -5.79 9.55
CA ASP A 192 -11.79 -5.96 9.39
C ASP A 192 -11.19 -4.77 8.62
N GLU A 193 -10.34 -4.01 9.31
CA GLU A 193 -9.67 -2.82 8.78
C GLU A 193 -8.18 -3.09 8.52
N SER A 194 -7.75 -4.35 8.54
CA SER A 194 -6.36 -4.74 8.37
C SER A 194 -5.84 -4.42 6.95
N PRO A 195 -4.55 -4.12 6.82
CA PRO A 195 -3.85 -4.08 5.54
C PRO A 195 -3.95 -5.38 4.73
N TYR A 196 -3.99 -6.52 5.42
CA TYR A 196 -4.29 -7.82 4.80
C TYR A 196 -5.65 -7.81 4.08
N HIS A 197 -6.71 -7.40 4.77
CA HIS A 197 -8.05 -7.32 4.19
C HIS A 197 -8.10 -6.38 2.98
N ALA A 198 -7.39 -5.25 3.01
CA ALA A 198 -7.29 -4.36 1.85
C ALA A 198 -6.71 -5.07 0.61
N LEU A 199 -5.65 -5.87 0.76
CA LEU A 199 -5.07 -6.61 -0.36
C LEU A 199 -6.00 -7.71 -0.88
N MET A 200 -6.70 -8.41 0.02
CA MET A 200 -7.59 -9.53 -0.33
C MET A 200 -8.90 -9.07 -0.96
N GLU A 201 -9.55 -8.06 -0.37
CA GLU A 201 -10.93 -7.66 -0.72
C GLU A 201 -11.01 -6.35 -1.52
N GLY A 202 -9.89 -5.63 -1.70
CA GLY A 202 -9.88 -4.37 -2.45
C GLY A 202 -10.64 -3.24 -1.76
N THR A 203 -10.81 -3.30 -0.44
CA THR A 203 -11.51 -2.26 0.33
C THR A 203 -10.86 -2.03 1.69
N GLY A 204 -10.87 -0.79 2.16
CA GLY A 204 -10.18 -0.41 3.39
C GLY A 204 -10.28 1.07 3.72
N LYS A 205 -9.58 1.47 4.78
CA LYS A 205 -9.38 2.88 5.17
C LYS A 205 -7.90 3.28 5.03
N CYS A 206 -7.54 4.47 5.52
CA CYS A 206 -6.20 5.01 5.35
C CYS A 206 -5.08 4.15 5.97
N THR A 207 -5.30 3.58 7.16
CA THR A 207 -4.34 2.66 7.80
C THR A 207 -4.20 1.36 7.00
N SER A 208 -5.33 0.79 6.53
CA SER A 208 -5.34 -0.42 5.70
C SER A 208 -4.54 -0.19 4.40
N PHE A 209 -4.77 0.95 3.74
CA PHE A 209 -4.12 1.25 2.47
C PHE A 209 -2.64 1.57 2.59
N SER A 210 -2.25 2.33 3.62
CA SER A 210 -0.84 2.66 3.85
C SER A 210 -0.04 1.40 4.19
N GLY A 211 -0.54 0.52 5.06
CA GLY A 211 0.10 -0.76 5.36
C GLY A 211 0.23 -1.67 4.14
N ALA A 212 -0.86 -1.81 3.37
CA ALA A 212 -0.91 -2.69 2.20
C ALA A 212 0.05 -2.23 1.10
N TYR A 213 0.05 -0.93 0.80
CA TYR A 213 0.95 -0.37 -0.19
C TYR A 213 2.42 -0.43 0.27
N CYS A 214 2.69 -0.19 1.55
CA CYS A 214 4.03 -0.36 2.14
C CYS A 214 4.55 -1.79 1.88
N HIS A 215 3.74 -2.78 2.21
CA HIS A 215 4.10 -4.19 2.03
C HIS A 215 4.43 -4.52 0.57
N LEU A 216 3.61 -4.07 -0.38
CA LEU A 216 3.85 -4.31 -1.81
C LEU A 216 5.18 -3.73 -2.29
N LEU A 217 5.56 -2.53 -1.81
CA LEU A 217 6.84 -1.91 -2.15
C LEU A 217 8.03 -2.68 -1.57
N LEU A 218 7.92 -3.08 -0.29
CA LEU A 218 8.96 -3.86 0.38
C LEU A 218 9.18 -5.22 -0.30
N GLN A 219 8.12 -5.87 -0.78
CA GLN A 219 8.18 -7.12 -1.55
C GLN A 219 9.01 -7.02 -2.84
N VAL A 220 9.20 -5.83 -3.38
CA VAL A 220 9.99 -5.59 -4.61
C VAL A 220 11.29 -4.83 -4.36
N GLY A 221 11.68 -4.75 -3.09
CA GLY A 221 12.94 -4.14 -2.63
C GLY A 221 12.93 -2.61 -2.63
N VAL A 222 11.76 -1.97 -2.80
CA VAL A 222 11.62 -0.52 -2.65
C VAL A 222 11.39 -0.22 -1.17
N ASP A 223 12.26 0.60 -0.59
CA ASP A 223 12.15 0.95 0.81
C ASP A 223 10.98 1.91 1.04
N SER A 224 10.14 1.57 2.01
CA SER A 224 8.90 2.26 2.32
C SER A 224 8.59 2.14 3.79
N LEU A 225 7.94 3.15 4.35
CA LEU A 225 7.48 3.18 5.73
C LEU A 225 6.07 3.74 5.81
N THR A 226 5.24 3.22 6.71
CA THR A 226 3.96 3.86 7.04
C THR A 226 4.21 5.15 7.80
N ASN A 227 3.36 6.15 7.60
CA ASN A 227 3.41 7.40 8.34
C ASN A 227 2.00 7.89 8.61
N GLY A 228 1.73 8.32 9.85
CA GLY A 228 0.44 8.78 10.29
C GLY A 228 0.52 10.12 10.99
N GLY A 229 -0.57 10.87 10.98
CA GLY A 229 -0.64 12.15 11.68
C GLY A 229 -2.08 12.58 11.92
N PHE A 230 -2.23 13.56 12.82
CA PHE A 230 -3.49 14.21 13.09
C PHE A 230 -3.44 15.67 12.67
N SER A 231 -4.48 16.16 12.02
CA SER A 231 -4.69 17.59 11.83
C SER A 231 -6.13 17.99 12.13
N GLN A 232 -6.34 19.23 12.57
CA GLN A 232 -7.71 19.75 12.74
C GLN A 232 -8.49 19.81 11.42
N LYS A 233 -7.78 19.94 10.30
CA LYS A 233 -8.35 20.03 8.95
C LYS A 233 -8.84 18.68 8.43
N SER A 234 -8.10 17.61 8.71
CA SER A 234 -8.24 16.31 8.04
C SER A 234 -8.53 15.15 8.98
N GLY A 235 -8.47 15.36 10.30
CA GLY A 235 -8.55 14.30 11.30
C GLY A 235 -7.28 13.44 11.34
N GLY A 236 -7.39 12.25 11.94
CA GLY A 236 -6.33 11.24 11.90
C GLY A 236 -6.25 10.60 10.52
N HIS A 237 -5.03 10.46 9.98
CA HIS A 237 -4.81 9.92 8.64
C HIS A 237 -3.46 9.24 8.51
N SER A 238 -3.35 8.27 7.60
CA SER A 238 -2.13 7.50 7.34
C SER A 238 -1.80 7.42 5.85
N TRP A 239 -0.52 7.43 5.54
CA TRP A 239 0.09 7.45 4.21
C TRP A 239 1.45 6.74 4.25
N ASN A 240 2.25 6.88 3.18
CA ASN A 240 3.57 6.27 3.08
C ASN A 240 4.68 7.29 2.86
N ILE A 241 5.86 6.97 3.34
CA ILE A 241 7.13 7.58 2.94
C ILE A 241 7.87 6.52 2.13
N VAL A 242 8.35 6.88 0.95
CA VAL A 242 9.04 5.98 0.01
C VAL A 242 10.36 6.62 -0.39
N HIS A 243 11.44 5.85 -0.29
CA HIS A 243 12.78 6.31 -0.63
C HIS A 243 13.08 6.06 -2.11
N LEU A 244 13.29 7.14 -2.89
CA LEU A 244 13.56 7.12 -4.33
C LEU A 244 14.67 8.10 -4.68
N ASP A 245 15.66 7.66 -5.47
CA ASP A 245 16.77 8.52 -5.93
C ASP A 245 17.45 9.29 -4.78
N ASP A 246 17.78 8.59 -3.69
CA ASP A 246 18.41 9.13 -2.47
C ASP A 246 17.57 10.19 -1.73
N LYS A 247 16.26 10.22 -1.95
CA LYS A 247 15.32 11.16 -1.31
C LYS A 247 14.04 10.48 -0.84
N ASP A 248 13.42 11.07 0.17
CA ASP A 248 12.18 10.61 0.77
C ASP A 248 10.99 11.34 0.18
N TYR A 249 10.01 10.59 -0.29
CA TYR A 249 8.81 11.12 -0.90
C TYR A 249 7.55 10.56 -0.26
N PHE A 250 6.54 11.42 -0.13
CA PHE A 250 5.27 11.06 0.47
C PHE A 250 4.29 10.55 -0.60
N MET A 251 3.63 9.44 -0.32
CA MET A 251 2.64 8.81 -1.19
C MET A 251 1.33 8.63 -0.41
N ASP A 252 0.21 9.14 -0.91
CA ASP A 252 -1.10 8.98 -0.26
C ASP A 252 -2.08 8.25 -1.19
N THR A 253 -2.18 6.94 -1.04
CA THR A 253 -3.08 6.07 -1.82
C THR A 253 -4.54 6.35 -1.50
N THR A 254 -4.86 6.70 -0.25
CA THR A 254 -6.23 6.99 0.19
C THR A 254 -6.81 8.19 -0.54
N TYR A 255 -6.07 9.29 -0.58
CA TYR A 255 -6.55 10.51 -1.24
C TYR A 255 -6.57 10.37 -2.77
N GLU A 256 -5.70 9.54 -3.34
CA GLU A 256 -5.73 9.19 -4.76
C GLU A 256 -6.97 8.35 -5.14
N VAL A 257 -7.32 7.34 -4.33
CA VAL A 257 -8.53 6.53 -4.49
C VAL A 257 -9.79 7.39 -4.32
N GLY A 258 -9.82 8.25 -3.30
CA GLY A 258 -10.96 9.12 -3.00
C GLY A 258 -11.10 10.34 -3.94
N SER A 259 -10.09 10.60 -4.78
CA SER A 259 -10.06 11.74 -5.67
C SER A 259 -11.11 11.59 -6.79
N LYS A 260 -12.06 12.53 -6.84
CA LYS A 260 -13.08 12.62 -7.92
C LYS A 260 -12.47 12.89 -9.30
N GLY A 261 -11.21 13.32 -9.37
CA GLY A 261 -10.54 13.68 -10.62
C GLY A 261 -9.80 12.52 -11.27
N SER A 262 -9.24 11.61 -10.47
CA SER A 262 -8.40 10.52 -10.95
C SER A 262 -8.99 9.13 -10.72
N ALA A 263 -9.86 8.95 -9.72
CA ALA A 263 -10.46 7.66 -9.36
C ALA A 263 -9.41 6.53 -9.30
N GLY A 264 -8.28 6.78 -8.64
CA GLY A 264 -7.18 5.82 -8.50
C GLY A 264 -6.26 5.66 -9.73
N LYS A 265 -6.46 6.44 -10.81
CA LYS A 265 -5.68 6.31 -12.07
C LYS A 265 -4.59 7.37 -12.25
N GLY A 266 -4.52 8.35 -11.35
CA GLY A 266 -3.66 9.52 -11.45
C GLY A 266 -2.43 9.42 -10.57
N LEU A 267 -1.84 10.59 -10.31
CA LEU A 267 -0.61 10.76 -9.52
C LEU A 267 -0.72 12.01 -8.63
N LEU A 268 -1.93 12.41 -8.25
CA LEU A 268 -2.18 13.66 -7.53
C LEU A 268 -1.40 13.68 -6.21
N TYR A 269 -1.36 12.54 -5.53
CA TYR A 269 -0.67 12.35 -4.25
C TYR A 269 0.53 11.40 -4.33
N PHE A 270 1.12 11.29 -5.51
CA PHE A 270 2.38 10.58 -5.72
C PHE A 270 3.56 11.55 -5.59
N GLY A 271 4.57 11.16 -4.83
CA GLY A 271 5.87 11.81 -4.83
C GLY A 271 5.86 13.20 -4.19
N MET A 272 5.05 13.41 -3.15
CA MET A 272 4.97 14.70 -2.46
C MET A 272 6.25 15.01 -1.70
N SER A 273 6.66 16.29 -1.70
CA SER A 273 7.64 16.77 -0.74
C SER A 273 7.03 16.86 0.66
N LYS A 274 7.88 17.00 1.67
CA LYS A 274 7.49 17.31 3.04
C LYS A 274 6.60 18.55 3.09
N GLU A 275 7.01 19.64 2.44
CA GLU A 275 6.28 20.91 2.44
C GLU A 275 4.89 20.76 1.81
N GLU A 276 4.81 20.07 0.66
CA GLU A 276 3.52 19.78 0.02
C GLU A 276 2.60 18.96 0.93
N ARG A 277 3.17 17.99 1.66
CA ARG A 277 2.40 17.15 2.58
C ARG A 277 1.83 17.96 3.75
N GLU A 278 2.63 18.83 4.33
CA GLU A 278 2.20 19.72 5.42
C GLU A 278 1.12 20.71 4.93
N GLU A 279 1.26 21.28 3.73
CA GLU A 279 0.30 22.23 3.17
C GLU A 279 -1.07 21.59 2.83
N ILE A 280 -1.06 20.49 2.08
CA ILE A 280 -2.30 19.91 1.54
C ILE A 280 -3.16 19.32 2.67
N GLY A 281 -2.53 18.61 3.61
CA GLY A 281 -3.22 17.91 4.69
C GLY A 281 -3.29 18.66 6.03
N GLY A 282 -2.50 19.72 6.21
CA GLY A 282 -2.35 20.42 7.49
C GLY A 282 -1.66 19.57 8.56
N PHE A 283 -0.93 18.53 8.15
CA PHE A 283 -0.21 17.65 9.08
C PHE A 283 1.12 18.27 9.47
N SER A 284 1.61 17.98 10.67
CA SER A 284 2.96 18.35 11.08
C SER A 284 3.83 17.10 11.07
N ILE A 285 4.92 17.12 10.30
CA ILE A 285 5.86 16.01 10.27
C ILE A 285 6.54 15.79 11.64
N TYR A 286 6.74 16.85 12.43
CA TYR A 286 7.30 16.75 13.78
C TYR A 286 6.41 16.02 14.78
N ASN A 287 5.10 15.99 14.53
CA ASN A 287 4.10 15.32 15.37
C ASN A 287 3.52 14.06 14.69
N SER A 288 4.19 13.56 13.65
CA SER A 288 3.74 12.37 12.94
C SER A 288 4.25 11.09 13.61
N GLN A 289 3.49 10.01 13.46
CA GLN A 289 3.86 8.66 13.88
C GLN A 289 4.52 7.96 12.69
N TYR A 290 5.69 7.38 12.90
CA TYR A 290 6.47 6.73 11.84
C TYR A 290 6.53 5.22 12.06
N GLY A 291 6.20 4.45 11.04
CA GLY A 291 6.26 2.99 11.06
C GLY A 291 5.25 2.31 11.99
N ASP A 292 4.28 3.06 12.51
CA ASP A 292 3.33 2.62 13.55
C ASP A 292 3.99 2.14 14.86
N VAL A 293 5.31 2.36 15.02
CA VAL A 293 6.08 2.04 16.21
C VAL A 293 6.33 3.28 17.08
N ASN A 294 6.69 3.06 18.34
CA ASN A 294 7.06 4.15 19.25
C ASN A 294 8.45 4.71 18.92
N ASP A 295 8.75 5.97 19.26
CA ASP A 295 10.11 6.55 19.26
C ASP A 295 10.94 6.47 17.97
N LEU A 296 10.32 6.25 16.80
CA LEU A 296 11.01 6.37 15.51
C LEU A 296 11.02 7.84 15.06
N LYS A 297 12.20 8.47 15.11
CA LYS A 297 12.38 9.93 14.92
C LYS A 297 12.93 10.33 13.54
N ILE A 298 12.25 9.89 12.48
CA ILE A 298 12.68 10.13 11.09
C ILE A 298 12.61 11.62 10.70
N GLN A 299 11.75 12.40 11.37
CA GLN A 299 11.59 13.83 11.11
C GLN A 299 12.89 14.65 11.13
N ASP A 300 13.92 14.18 11.84
CA ASP A 300 15.18 14.89 12.02
C ASP A 300 16.11 14.78 10.80
N TYR A 301 15.87 13.82 9.90
CA TYR A 301 16.72 13.58 8.72
C TYR A 301 15.95 13.31 7.42
N LEU A 302 14.62 13.48 7.40
CA LEU A 302 13.84 13.45 6.16
C LEU A 302 14.38 14.44 5.13
N ASP A 303 14.81 13.94 3.98
CA ASP A 303 15.21 14.75 2.83
C ASP A 303 14.27 14.52 1.66
N SER A 304 13.34 15.45 1.44
CA SER A 304 12.43 15.40 0.30
C SER A 304 12.79 16.43 -0.78
N GLY A 305 12.43 16.13 -2.02
CA GLY A 305 12.55 17.08 -3.13
C GLY A 305 11.20 17.39 -3.78
N ASN A 306 11.18 18.34 -4.70
CA ASN A 306 9.97 18.71 -5.47
C ASN A 306 9.92 18.06 -6.87
N ARG A 307 10.76 17.04 -7.13
CA ARG A 307 10.91 16.41 -8.45
C ARG A 307 9.58 15.95 -9.06
N TYR A 308 8.67 15.45 -8.24
CA TYR A 308 7.39 14.89 -8.68
C TYR A 308 6.20 15.84 -8.46
N SER A 309 6.43 17.09 -8.02
CA SER A 309 5.39 18.12 -7.87
C SER A 309 4.66 18.44 -9.18
N ILE A 310 5.24 18.08 -10.32
CA ILE A 310 4.60 18.25 -11.63
C ILE A 310 3.30 17.42 -11.77
N PHE A 311 3.11 16.41 -10.92
CA PHE A 311 1.97 15.48 -10.96
C PHE A 311 0.74 15.91 -10.14
N ARG A 312 0.76 17.06 -9.43
CA ARG A 312 -0.38 17.50 -8.58
C ARG A 312 -1.71 17.71 -9.31
N ASN A 313 -1.70 17.70 -10.65
CA ASN A 313 -2.89 17.75 -11.48
C ASN A 313 -3.07 16.52 -12.39
N CYS A 314 -2.20 15.51 -12.26
CA CYS A 314 -2.20 14.31 -13.09
C CYS A 314 -3.36 13.40 -12.72
N VAL A 315 -4.34 13.28 -13.61
CA VAL A 315 -5.55 12.44 -13.43
C VAL A 315 -5.47 11.10 -14.14
N ASN A 316 -4.54 10.95 -15.07
CA ASN A 316 -4.26 9.70 -15.75
C ASN A 316 -2.81 9.71 -16.27
N PHE A 317 -2.21 8.54 -16.41
CA PHE A 317 -0.86 8.42 -16.96
C PHE A 317 -0.59 7.04 -17.55
N GLU A 318 0.48 6.98 -18.33
CA GLU A 318 1.07 5.77 -18.87
C GLU A 318 2.59 5.76 -18.62
N LEU A 319 3.09 4.65 -18.08
CA LEU A 319 4.52 4.43 -17.88
C LEU A 319 5.14 3.85 -19.17
N LYS A 320 5.98 4.64 -19.85
CA LYS A 320 6.70 4.24 -21.07
C LYS A 320 8.14 3.83 -20.73
N ARG A 321 8.31 2.60 -20.23
CA ARG A 321 9.62 2.01 -19.81
C ARG A 321 10.71 2.11 -20.88
N ASN A 322 10.35 1.78 -22.12
CA ASN A 322 11.25 1.84 -23.28
C ASN A 322 11.74 3.27 -23.60
N ARG A 323 10.98 4.29 -23.21
CA ARG A 323 11.32 5.70 -23.40
C ARG A 323 11.88 6.36 -22.14
N GLY A 324 11.88 5.66 -21.00
CA GLY A 324 12.30 6.23 -19.72
C GLY A 324 11.43 7.40 -19.26
N CYS A 325 10.15 7.43 -19.66
CA CYS A 325 9.26 8.54 -19.34
C CYS A 325 7.86 8.11 -18.90
N VAL A 326 7.18 9.02 -18.21
CA VAL A 326 5.76 8.96 -17.87
C VAL A 326 5.03 9.93 -18.79
N VAL A 327 4.08 9.43 -19.57
CA VAL A 327 3.14 10.26 -20.33
C VAL A 327 1.93 10.50 -19.44
N TYR A 328 1.64 11.75 -19.10
CA TYR A 328 0.60 12.08 -18.12
C TYR A 328 -0.36 13.16 -18.60
N TYR A 329 -1.59 13.11 -18.08
CA TYR A 329 -2.71 13.95 -18.47
C TYR A 329 -3.19 14.74 -17.27
N ASN A 330 -3.21 16.06 -17.41
CA ASN A 330 -3.66 16.94 -16.33
C ASN A 330 -5.16 17.21 -16.40
N LYS A 331 -5.79 17.39 -15.25
CA LYS A 331 -7.19 17.81 -15.17
C LYS A 331 -7.41 19.08 -16.00
N GLY A 332 -8.38 19.05 -16.91
CA GLY A 332 -8.71 20.18 -17.78
C GLY A 332 -7.76 20.41 -18.95
N ASN A 333 -6.78 19.53 -19.19
CA ASN A 333 -5.90 19.57 -20.34
C ASN A 333 -5.87 18.21 -21.05
N CYS A 334 -6.24 18.20 -22.32
CA CYS A 334 -6.26 16.99 -23.15
C CYS A 334 -4.89 16.65 -23.76
N GLU A 335 -3.97 17.62 -23.82
CA GLU A 335 -2.64 17.39 -24.38
C GLU A 335 -1.76 16.61 -23.39
N PRO A 336 -1.17 15.47 -23.82
CA PRO A 336 -0.27 14.71 -22.98
C PRO A 336 1.01 15.49 -22.70
N LYS A 337 1.53 15.35 -21.48
CA LYS A 337 2.84 15.83 -21.08
C LYS A 337 3.77 14.66 -20.82
N GLU A 338 5.07 14.89 -20.88
CA GLU A 338 6.07 13.86 -20.64
C GLU A 338 6.98 14.24 -19.48
N PHE A 339 7.21 13.29 -18.58
CA PHE A 339 8.18 13.40 -17.50
C PHE A 339 9.23 12.30 -17.66
N TYR A 340 10.48 12.68 -17.89
CA TYR A 340 11.61 11.75 -18.04
C TYR A 340 12.21 11.47 -16.66
N TYR A 341 12.20 10.20 -16.23
CA TYR A 341 12.72 9.79 -14.92
C TYR A 341 14.15 9.25 -14.97
N LYS A 342 14.62 8.84 -16.16
CA LYS A 342 16.04 8.55 -16.39
C LYS A 342 16.75 9.88 -16.65
N LYS A 343 17.85 10.14 -15.93
CA LYS A 343 18.72 11.29 -16.19
C LYS A 343 19.56 11.07 -17.45
#